data_AF-A0A935MXJ3-F1
#
_entry.id   AF-A0A935MXJ3-F1
#
_cell.length_a   1.000
_cell.length_b   1.000
_cell.length_c   1.000
_cell.angle_alpha   90.00
_cell.angle_beta   90.00
_cell.angle_gamma   90.00
#
_symmetry.space_group_name_H-M   'P 1'
#
loop_
_entity.id
_entity.type
_entity.pdbx_description
1 polymer ?
#
loop_
_entity_poly.entity_id
_entity_poly.type
_entity_poly.pdbx_seq_one_letter_code
_entity_poly.pdbx_strand_id
1 'polypeptide(L)' 'MQDSHGQAVNTSEQAETFVEGLDFYFEEGLMVLTRRYLLNRGYCCNNICRHCPYGNSDELE' A
#
# COMPACT_ATOMS: atom_id res chain seq x y z
N MET A 1 -43.91 -6.74 3.83
CA MET A 1 -42.74 -7.12 4.64
C MET A 1 -41.55 -6.73 3.79
N GLN A 2 -40.83 -5.69 4.21
CA GLN A 2 -39.71 -5.10 3.49
C GLN A 2 -38.46 -5.86 3.92
N ASP A 3 -37.79 -6.53 2.99
CA ASP A 3 -36.40 -6.95 3.19
C ASP A 3 -35.55 -6.24 2.15
N SER A 4 -35.10 -5.06 2.58
CA SER A 4 -34.21 -4.14 1.89
C SER A 4 -32.87 -4.13 2.62
N HIS A 5 -31.86 -4.83 2.09
CA HIS A 5 -30.42 -4.60 2.31
C HIS A 5 -29.71 -5.22 1.08
N GLY A 6 -29.19 -4.46 0.09
CA GLY A 6 -27.97 -3.62 0.15
C GLY A 6 -26.73 -4.52 0.10
N GLN A 7 -25.75 -4.45 -0.82
CA GLN A 7 -25.32 -3.46 -1.80
C GLN A 7 -24.70 -4.19 -3.02
N ALA A 8 -24.90 -3.66 -4.22
CA ALA A 8 -24.12 -4.01 -5.40
C ALA A 8 -22.78 -3.29 -5.33
N VAL A 9 -21.68 -4.02 -5.14
CA VAL A 9 -20.33 -3.47 -5.32
C VAL A 9 -19.98 -3.58 -6.80
N ASN A 10 -20.01 -2.44 -7.50
CA ASN A 10 -19.49 -2.33 -8.87
C ASN A 10 -17.96 -2.25 -8.80
N THR A 11 -17.28 -3.37 -8.99
CA THR A 11 -15.82 -3.46 -9.01
C THR A 11 -15.27 -3.17 -10.41
N SER A 12 -15.44 -1.93 -10.90
CA SER A 12 -14.89 -1.51 -12.20
C SER A 12 -13.95 -0.30 -12.16
N GLU A 13 -13.70 0.33 -11.01
CA GLU A 13 -12.97 1.62 -10.99
C GLU A 13 -12.05 1.79 -9.77
N GLN A 14 -11.01 0.99 -9.64
CA GLN A 14 -9.87 1.33 -8.78
C GLN A 14 -8.62 1.40 -9.66
N ALA A 15 -8.53 2.45 -10.47
CA ALA A 15 -7.27 2.86 -11.06
C ALA A 15 -6.45 3.51 -9.93
N GLU A 16 -5.76 2.69 -9.13
CA GLU A 16 -4.83 3.20 -8.12
C GLU A 16 -3.74 4.01 -8.81
N THR A 17 -3.92 5.32 -8.78
CA THR A 17 -3.00 6.29 -9.35
C THR A 17 -1.91 6.52 -8.34
N PHE A 18 -0.67 6.23 -8.73
CA PHE A 18 0.48 6.49 -7.87
C PHE A 18 0.69 7.99 -7.73
N VAL A 19 0.66 8.49 -6.49
CA VAL A 19 0.85 9.90 -6.20
C VAL A 19 2.27 10.16 -5.71
N GLU A 20 3.02 10.97 -6.46
CA GLU A 20 4.35 11.42 -6.05
C GLU A 20 4.29 12.20 -4.72
N GLY A 21 5.23 11.94 -3.82
CA GLY A 21 5.27 12.44 -2.45
C GLY A 21 4.42 11.64 -1.46
N LEU A 22 3.46 10.84 -1.92
CA LEU A 22 2.63 9.98 -1.06
C LEU A 22 2.98 8.51 -1.20
N ASP A 23 3.02 7.99 -2.42
CA ASP A 23 3.27 6.57 -2.72
C ASP A 23 4.73 6.33 -3.09
N PHE A 24 5.37 7.31 -3.73
CA PHE A 24 6.78 7.26 -4.06
C PHE A 24 7.39 8.67 -4.13
N TYR A 25 8.71 8.77 -4.08
CA TYR A 25 9.45 10.00 -4.39
C TYR A 25 10.79 9.65 -5.04
N PHE A 26 11.44 10.62 -5.68
CA PHE A 26 12.78 10.43 -6.22
C PHE A 26 13.85 10.93 -5.26
N GLU A 27 14.86 10.09 -5.02
CA GLU A 27 16.03 10.38 -4.20
C GLU A 27 17.26 9.97 -5.00
N GLU A 28 18.17 10.91 -5.27
CA GLU A 28 19.39 10.65 -6.04
C GLU A 28 19.13 10.01 -7.43
N GLY A 29 17.98 10.30 -8.05
CA GLY A 29 17.57 9.71 -9.32
C GLY A 29 17.00 8.29 -9.22
N LEU A 30 16.90 7.74 -8.01
CA LEU A 30 16.25 6.46 -7.72
C LEU A 30 14.82 6.68 -7.25
N MET A 31 13.90 5.81 -7.69
CA MET A 31 12.53 5.80 -7.20
C MET A 31 12.48 5.11 -5.83
N VAL A 32 12.03 5.84 -4.83
CA VAL A 32 11.80 5.35 -3.48
C VAL A 32 10.31 5.18 -3.27
N LEU A 33 9.91 3.97 -2.89
CA LEU A 33 8.54 3.67 -2.49
C LEU A 33 8.32 3.97 -1.01
N THR A 34 7.21 4.62 -0.69
CA THR A 34 6.86 4.97 0.69
C THR A 34 6.13 3.83 1.40
N ARG A 35 5.93 4.02 2.71
CA ARG A 35 5.14 3.09 3.54
C ARG A 35 3.69 2.97 3.08
N ARG A 36 3.09 4.04 2.53
CA ARG A 36 1.70 4.05 2.03
C ARG A 36 1.56 3.06 0.88
N TYR A 37 2.43 3.19 -0.12
CA TYR A 37 2.42 2.30 -1.27
C TYR A 37 2.64 0.84 -0.87
N LEU A 38 3.63 0.60 -0.02
CA LEU A 38 3.94 -0.75 0.45
C LEU A 38 2.82 -1.38 1.28
N LEU A 39 1.98 -0.57 1.93
CA LEU A 39 0.78 -1.03 2.62
C LEU A 39 -0.33 -1.37 1.61
N ASN A 40 -0.59 -0.49 0.64
CA ASN A 40 -1.62 -0.68 -0.37
C ASN A 40 -1.39 -1.93 -1.24
N ARG A 41 -0.12 -2.28 -1.54
CA ARG A 41 0.19 -3.50 -2.31
C ARG A 41 -0.29 -4.79 -1.61
N GLY A 42 -0.53 -4.75 -0.30
CA GLY A 42 -1.16 -5.83 0.45
C GLY A 42 -0.27 -7.05 0.77
N TYR A 43 1.04 -7.02 0.54
CA TYR A 43 1.94 -8.12 0.92
C TYR A 43 3.33 -7.67 1.38
N CYS A 44 4.02 -8.50 2.18
CA CYS A 44 5.43 -8.29 2.54
C CYS A 44 6.36 -8.98 1.53
N CYS A 45 7.42 -8.29 1.11
CA CYS A 45 8.42 -8.84 0.17
C CYS A 45 9.63 -9.46 0.88
N ASN A 46 9.67 -9.44 2.22
CA ASN A 46 10.75 -9.98 3.05
C ASN A 46 12.16 -9.42 2.77
N ASN A 47 12.25 -8.23 2.15
CA ASN A 47 13.52 -7.59 1.81
C ASN A 47 13.96 -6.51 2.82
N ILE A 48 13.46 -6.55 4.06
CA ILE A 48 13.84 -5.63 5.17
C ILE A 48 13.93 -4.17 4.69
N CYS A 49 12.85 -3.70 4.07
CA CYS A 49 12.83 -2.38 3.43
C CYS A 49 12.66 -1.27 4.47
N ARG A 50 13.36 -0.15 4.30
CA ARG A 50 13.32 0.99 5.25
C ARG A 50 11.91 1.55 5.55
N HIS A 51 10.97 1.40 4.61
CA HIS A 51 9.59 1.86 4.72
C HIS A 51 8.60 0.70 4.91
N CYS A 52 9.07 -0.46 5.38
CA CYS A 52 8.24 -1.64 5.58
C CYS A 52 7.05 -1.32 6.50
N PRO A 53 5.80 -1.52 6.05
CA PRO A 53 4.64 -1.32 6.91
C PRO A 53 4.51 -2.41 7.98
N TYR A 54 5.09 -3.59 7.74
CA TYR A 54 5.01 -4.76 8.62
C TYR A 54 6.13 -4.83 9.67
N GLY A 55 6.98 -3.79 9.75
CA GLY A 55 8.14 -3.76 10.63
C GLY A 55 9.42 -4.26 9.96
N ASN A 56 10.55 -3.84 10.50
CA ASN A 56 11.87 -4.37 10.17
C ASN A 56 12.18 -5.41 11.25
N SER A 57 12.53 -6.63 10.89
CA SER A 57 12.75 -7.74 11.82
C SER A 57 14.00 -7.61 12.71
N ASP A 58 14.48 -6.39 12.97
CA ASP A 58 15.62 -6.10 13.85
C ASP A 58 15.17 -5.88 15.30
N GLU A 59 14.28 -6.73 15.81
CA GLU A 59 13.98 -6.78 17.24
C GLU A 59 13.82 -8.23 17.70
N LEU A 60 14.91 -8.97 17.60
CA LEU A 60 15.15 -10.23 18.32
C LEU A 60 16.64 -10.27 18.70
N GLU A 61 17.00 -9.58 19.79
CA GLU A 61 18.11 -9.99 20.66
C GLU A 61 17.65 -11.13 21.58
#